data_AF-A0A090MZX1-F1
#
_entry.id   AF-A0A090MZX1-F1
#
_cell.length_a   1.000
_cell.length_b   1.000
_cell.length_c   1.000
_cell.angle_alpha   90.00
_cell.angle_beta   90.00
_cell.angle_gamma   90.00
#
_symmetry.space_group_name_H-M   'P 1'
#
loop_
_entity.id
_entity.type
_entity.pdbx_description
1 polymer ?
#
loop_
_entity_poly.entity_id
_entity_poly.type
_entity_poly.pdbx_seq_one_letter_code
_entity_poly.pdbx_strand_id
1 'polypeptide(L)'
;MISKNIIKIVIKIYLGTLMIFDFFSLIMYISLLIFLIKGRLRNDKLVSKEFHTLCIFNGILDVFFIIEEYFAYRIPLMGLFQKFYLEWYPTTSISGFLYIYSLYHIIYVSLSAITLTFNRYYAIVYPLNYKFFWSNYRLVILTIWPALVLFPILIFFYDTKIIFTQEPEIGRMAISVVVEEINKKLWEITLSIHIFALIINGCLNIMVIREIKNHLKMRTNSCFFFKFNSTMAKFAAFYFFSLLILVILEILIFLFFENNNIHLGFNFLTLYTFAQSLIVFYSPYALIITNNEVGKKFFKTIGIEKFLK
;
A
#
# COMPACT_ATOMS: atom_id res chain seq x y z
N MET A 1 8.72 -3.05 -35.55
CA MET A 1 7.93 -1.98 -34.90
C MET A 1 6.57 -2.59 -34.55
N ILE A 2 6.23 -2.76 -33.26
CA ILE A 2 4.94 -3.36 -32.86
C ILE A 2 3.82 -2.36 -33.18
N SER A 3 2.70 -2.82 -33.74
CA SER A 3 1.61 -1.91 -34.09
C SER A 3 0.97 -1.30 -32.83
N LYS A 4 0.57 -0.03 -32.91
CA LYS A 4 -0.07 0.70 -31.80
C LYS A 4 -1.36 0.02 -31.32
N ASN A 5 -2.10 -0.62 -32.23
CA ASN A 5 -3.27 -1.42 -31.91
C ASN A 5 -2.93 -2.64 -31.04
N ILE A 6 -1.80 -3.31 -31.32
CA ILE A 6 -1.33 -4.44 -30.51
C ILE A 6 -0.98 -3.95 -29.10
N ILE A 7 -0.25 -2.83 -28.97
CA ILE A 7 0.11 -2.25 -27.67
C ILE A 7 -1.16 -1.93 -26.84
N LYS A 8 -2.15 -1.29 -27.47
CA LYS A 8 -3.44 -0.99 -26.83
C LYS A 8 -4.15 -2.25 -26.32
N ILE A 9 -4.18 -3.32 -27.11
CA ILE A 9 -4.78 -4.60 -26.71
C ILE A 9 -4.01 -5.20 -25.53
N VAL A 10 -2.67 -5.24 -25.60
CA VAL A 10 -1.82 -5.80 -24.54
C VAL A 10 -2.02 -5.06 -23.22
N ILE A 11 -2.05 -3.72 -23.24
CA ILE A 11 -2.27 -2.90 -22.04
C ILE A 11 -3.65 -3.18 -21.43
N LYS A 12 -4.69 -3.27 -22.26
CA LYS A 12 -6.05 -3.58 -21.77
C LYS A 12 -6.13 -4.98 -21.16
N ILE A 13 -5.49 -5.97 -21.79
CA ILE A 13 -5.41 -7.34 -21.23
C ILE A 13 -4.66 -7.31 -19.90
N TYR A 14 -3.54 -6.60 -19.82
CA TYR A 14 -2.74 -6.46 -18.60
C TYR A 14 -3.56 -5.83 -17.46
N LEU A 15 -4.15 -4.65 -17.69
CA LEU A 15 -4.95 -3.94 -16.68
C LEU A 15 -6.22 -4.73 -16.30
N GLY A 16 -6.88 -5.37 -17.27
CA GLY A 16 -8.04 -6.21 -17.01
C GLY A 16 -7.69 -7.43 -16.17
N THR A 17 -6.55 -8.07 -16.44
CA THR A 17 -6.04 -9.20 -15.65
C THR A 17 -5.70 -8.75 -14.23
N LEU A 18 -5.01 -7.62 -14.08
CA LEU A 18 -4.70 -7.04 -12.78
C LEU A 18 -5.98 -6.73 -11.97
N MET A 19 -6.99 -6.16 -12.62
CA MET A 19 -8.30 -5.89 -12.02
C MET A 19 -8.98 -7.14 -11.48
N ILE A 20 -8.91 -8.24 -12.22
CA ILE A 20 -9.47 -9.53 -11.77
C ILE A 20 -8.70 -10.02 -10.52
N PHE A 21 -7.38 -9.99 -10.54
CA PHE A 21 -6.57 -10.41 -9.38
C PHE A 21 -6.82 -9.56 -8.15
N ASP A 22 -6.92 -8.25 -8.31
CA ASP A 22 -7.18 -7.32 -7.23
C ASP A 22 -8.59 -7.49 -6.67
N PHE A 23 -9.59 -7.76 -7.52
CA PHE A 23 -10.95 -8.03 -7.08
C PHE A 23 -11.01 -9.26 -6.15
N PHE A 24 -10.39 -10.38 -6.57
CA PHE A 24 -10.31 -11.56 -5.71
C PHE A 24 -9.48 -11.30 -4.45
N SER A 25 -8.38 -10.54 -4.57
CA SER A 25 -7.54 -10.17 -3.43
C SER A 25 -8.28 -9.29 -2.44
N LEU A 26 -9.14 -8.37 -2.90
CA LEU A 26 -9.98 -7.52 -2.07
C LEU A 26 -11.01 -8.34 -1.30
N ILE A 27 -11.67 -9.32 -1.95
CA ILE A 27 -12.59 -10.23 -1.27
C ILE A 27 -11.87 -11.00 -0.15
N MET A 28 -10.69 -11.54 -0.45
CA MET A 28 -9.87 -12.24 0.54
C MET A 28 -9.42 -11.32 1.67
N TYR A 29 -9.02 -10.09 1.36
CA TYR A 29 -8.58 -9.08 2.32
C TYR A 29 -9.74 -8.69 3.26
N ILE A 30 -10.90 -8.33 2.72
CA ILE A 30 -12.09 -8.00 3.50
C ILE A 30 -12.49 -9.18 4.40
N SER A 31 -12.47 -10.40 3.87
CA SER A 31 -12.77 -11.61 4.65
C SER A 31 -11.79 -11.80 5.81
N LEU A 32 -10.49 -11.58 5.57
CA LEU A 32 -9.46 -11.65 6.61
C LEU A 32 -9.67 -10.55 7.67
N LEU A 33 -10.00 -9.32 7.25
CA LEU A 33 -10.29 -8.22 8.17
C LEU A 33 -11.50 -8.54 9.06
N ILE A 34 -12.59 -9.05 8.48
CA ILE A 34 -13.76 -9.50 9.24
C ILE A 34 -13.37 -10.58 10.25
N PHE A 35 -12.54 -11.54 9.86
CA PHE A 35 -12.02 -12.58 10.76
C PHE A 35 -11.20 -12.00 11.91
N LEU A 36 -10.27 -11.07 11.63
CA LEU A 36 -9.43 -10.44 12.64
C LEU A 36 -10.26 -9.57 13.60
N ILE A 37 -11.21 -8.78 13.08
CA ILE A 37 -12.11 -7.95 13.90
C ILE A 37 -12.96 -8.84 14.82
N LYS A 38 -13.58 -9.91 14.28
CA LYS A 38 -14.34 -10.87 15.10
C LYS A 38 -13.48 -11.54 16.16
N GLY A 39 -12.26 -11.94 15.80
CA GLY A 39 -11.29 -12.52 16.73
C GLY A 39 -10.90 -11.56 17.85
N ARG A 40 -10.73 -10.27 17.52
CA ARG A 40 -10.43 -9.21 18.49
C ARG A 40 -11.60 -8.96 19.44
N LEU A 41 -12.82 -8.83 18.92
CA LEU A 41 -14.04 -8.63 19.72
C LEU A 41 -14.31 -9.79 20.69
N ARG A 42 -13.91 -11.01 20.31
CA ARG A 42 -14.02 -12.22 21.16
C ARG A 42 -12.84 -12.44 22.10
N ASN A 43 -11.87 -11.51 22.16
CA ASN A 43 -10.65 -11.64 22.95
C ASN A 43 -9.87 -12.96 22.69
N ASP A 44 -9.84 -13.46 21.45
CA ASP A 44 -9.06 -14.67 21.11
C ASP A 44 -7.56 -14.40 21.38
N LYS A 45 -6.91 -15.26 22.18
CA LYS A 45 -5.49 -15.14 22.54
C LYS A 45 -4.56 -15.10 21.33
N LEU A 46 -4.97 -15.67 20.19
CA LEU A 46 -4.16 -15.64 18.95
C LEU A 46 -4.26 -14.31 18.21
N VAL A 47 -5.45 -13.70 18.16
CA VAL A 47 -5.73 -12.48 17.40
C VAL A 47 -5.58 -11.21 18.27
N SER A 48 -5.60 -11.34 19.59
CA SER A 48 -5.56 -10.22 20.55
C SER A 48 -4.22 -9.46 20.66
N LYS A 49 -3.22 -9.78 19.82
CA LYS A 49 -1.93 -9.07 19.83
C LYS A 49 -2.04 -7.66 19.24
N GLU A 50 -1.26 -6.74 19.77
CA GLU A 50 -1.11 -5.33 19.37
C GLU A 50 -0.83 -5.20 17.87
N PHE A 51 -0.03 -6.12 17.32
CA PHE A 51 0.23 -6.24 15.89
C PHE A 51 -1.03 -6.42 15.03
N HIS A 52 -1.97 -7.28 15.43
CA HIS A 52 -3.17 -7.48 14.64
C HIS A 52 -4.07 -6.24 14.67
N THR A 53 -3.99 -5.43 15.73
CA THR A 53 -4.70 -4.15 15.79
C THR A 53 -4.13 -3.17 14.76
N LEU A 54 -2.80 -3.12 14.59
CA LEU A 54 -2.16 -2.37 13.50
C LEU A 54 -2.61 -2.89 12.12
N CYS A 55 -2.63 -4.21 11.93
CA CYS A 55 -3.08 -4.82 10.67
C CYS A 55 -4.56 -4.51 10.37
N ILE A 56 -5.44 -4.51 11.38
CA ILE A 56 -6.86 -4.17 11.21
C ILE A 56 -6.98 -2.70 10.80
N PHE A 57 -6.31 -1.79 11.51
CA PHE A 57 -6.42 -0.37 11.22
C PHE A 57 -5.89 -0.02 9.83
N ASN A 58 -4.67 -0.46 9.52
CA ASN A 58 -4.09 -0.24 8.19
C ASN A 58 -4.90 -0.95 7.11
N GLY A 59 -5.42 -2.15 7.37
CA GLY A 59 -6.20 -2.87 6.37
C GLY A 59 -7.56 -2.25 6.07
N ILE A 60 -8.20 -1.57 7.02
CA ILE A 60 -9.40 -0.77 6.72
C ILE A 60 -9.06 0.38 5.77
N LEU A 61 -7.94 1.06 6.03
CA LEU A 61 -7.46 2.15 5.18
C LEU A 61 -7.07 1.65 3.78
N ASP A 62 -6.36 0.53 3.68
CA ASP A 62 -6.03 -0.16 2.44
C ASP A 62 -7.27 -0.49 1.58
N VAL A 63 -8.39 -0.88 2.21
CA VAL A 63 -9.65 -1.14 1.48
C VAL A 63 -10.21 0.16 0.89
N PHE A 64 -10.23 1.25 1.65
CA PHE A 64 -10.67 2.55 1.14
C PHE A 64 -9.78 3.03 -0.01
N PHE A 65 -8.47 2.84 0.12
CA PHE A 65 -7.51 3.14 -0.93
C PHE A 65 -7.79 2.42 -2.22
N ILE A 66 -7.99 1.09 -2.18
CA ILE A 66 -8.26 0.32 -3.40
C ILE A 66 -9.51 0.85 -4.10
N ILE A 67 -10.58 1.12 -3.34
CA ILE A 67 -11.83 1.61 -3.93
C ILE A 67 -11.60 2.96 -4.62
N GLU A 68 -10.91 3.88 -3.95
CA GLU A 68 -10.61 5.21 -4.46
C GLU A 68 -9.64 5.17 -5.64
N GLU A 69 -8.55 4.42 -5.55
CA GLU A 69 -7.54 4.21 -6.59
C GLU A 69 -8.17 3.62 -7.87
N TYR A 70 -9.09 2.66 -7.73
CA TYR A 70 -9.82 2.11 -8.87
C TYR A 70 -10.69 3.16 -9.56
N PHE A 71 -11.38 3.97 -8.78
CA PHE A 71 -12.24 5.03 -9.27
C PHE A 71 -11.43 6.16 -9.92
N ALA A 72 -10.44 6.73 -9.23
CA ALA A 72 -9.75 7.92 -9.69
C ALA A 72 -8.64 7.65 -10.72
N TYR A 73 -8.01 6.46 -10.71
CA TYR A 73 -6.82 6.19 -11.52
C TYR A 73 -6.97 4.98 -12.44
N ARG A 74 -7.36 3.80 -11.93
CA ARG A 74 -7.21 2.57 -12.72
C ARG A 74 -8.26 2.40 -13.82
N ILE A 75 -9.53 2.67 -13.52
CA ILE A 75 -10.60 2.68 -14.54
C ILE A 75 -10.30 3.71 -15.66
N PRO A 76 -9.94 4.97 -15.36
CA PRO A 76 -9.57 5.92 -16.40
C PRO A 76 -8.30 5.51 -17.15
N LEU A 77 -7.33 4.87 -16.50
CA LEU A 77 -6.13 4.34 -17.16
C LEU A 77 -6.45 3.21 -18.15
N MET A 78 -7.55 2.48 -17.97
CA MET A 78 -8.06 1.51 -18.96
C MET A 78 -8.74 2.19 -20.18
N GLY A 79 -8.95 3.51 -20.12
CA GLY A 79 -9.64 4.30 -21.13
C GLY A 79 -11.17 4.13 -21.09
N LEU A 80 -11.73 3.74 -19.94
CA LEU A 80 -13.16 3.53 -19.75
C LEU A 80 -13.86 4.80 -19.25
N PHE A 81 -15.14 4.95 -19.57
CA PHE A 81 -15.99 6.09 -19.17
C PHE A 81 -15.41 7.48 -19.50
N GLN A 82 -14.85 7.65 -20.70
CA GLN A 82 -14.16 8.89 -21.10
C GLN A 82 -14.98 10.16 -20.88
N LYS A 83 -16.25 10.18 -21.30
CA LYS A 83 -17.14 11.33 -21.10
C LYS A 83 -17.29 11.70 -19.62
N PHE A 84 -17.36 10.70 -18.74
CA PHE A 84 -17.45 10.92 -17.30
C PHE A 84 -16.16 11.57 -16.77
N TYR A 85 -14.99 11.02 -17.08
CA TYR A 85 -13.71 11.52 -16.55
C TYR A 85 -13.22 12.82 -17.19
N LEU A 86 -13.50 13.04 -18.48
CA LEU A 86 -13.04 14.23 -19.20
C LEU A 86 -13.97 15.44 -19.01
N GLU A 87 -15.28 15.23 -18.89
CA GLU A 87 -16.27 16.33 -18.86
C GLU A 87 -16.92 16.48 -17.49
N TRP A 88 -17.53 15.42 -16.94
CA TRP A 88 -18.40 15.55 -15.78
C TRP A 88 -17.63 15.59 -14.46
N TYR A 89 -16.79 14.59 -14.21
CA TYR A 89 -16.13 14.41 -12.92
C TYR A 89 -15.25 15.60 -12.50
N PRO A 90 -14.41 16.21 -13.36
CA PRO A 90 -13.61 17.38 -13.01
C PRO A 90 -14.42 18.62 -12.62
N THR A 91 -15.68 18.71 -13.07
CA THR A 91 -16.57 19.84 -12.72
C THR A 91 -17.20 19.70 -11.33
N THR A 92 -17.13 18.50 -10.73
CA THR A 92 -17.66 18.28 -9.38
C THR A 92 -16.72 18.87 -8.33
N SER A 93 -17.29 19.50 -7.31
CA SER A 93 -16.53 20.09 -6.19
C SER A 93 -15.74 19.05 -5.38
N ILE A 94 -16.16 17.79 -5.41
CA ILE A 94 -15.53 16.71 -4.64
C ILE A 94 -14.28 16.14 -5.33
N SER A 95 -14.14 16.33 -6.65
CA SER A 95 -13.09 15.70 -7.45
C SER A 95 -11.67 16.10 -7.04
N GLY A 96 -11.49 17.39 -6.73
CA GLY A 96 -10.25 17.93 -6.18
C GLY A 96 -9.90 17.32 -4.83
N PHE A 97 -10.86 17.30 -3.91
CA PHE A 97 -10.69 16.70 -2.59
C PHE A 97 -10.33 15.21 -2.69
N LEU A 98 -11.00 14.43 -3.55
CA LEU A 98 -10.71 13.01 -3.73
C LEU A 98 -9.31 12.78 -4.28
N TYR A 99 -8.85 13.59 -5.23
CA TYR A 99 -7.48 13.51 -5.74
C TYR A 99 -6.43 13.77 -4.65
N ILE A 100 -6.62 14.84 -3.86
CA ILE A 100 -5.70 15.14 -2.75
C ILE A 100 -5.78 14.08 -1.65
N TYR A 101 -6.97 13.53 -1.40
CA TYR A 101 -7.16 12.42 -0.48
C TYR A 101 -6.43 11.16 -0.96
N SER A 102 -6.41 10.88 -2.27
CA SER A 102 -5.64 9.78 -2.85
C SER A 102 -4.15 9.93 -2.58
N LEU A 103 -3.58 11.10 -2.90
CA LEU A 103 -2.18 11.40 -2.64
C LEU A 103 -1.85 11.28 -1.15
N TYR A 104 -2.71 11.86 -0.30
CA TYR A 104 -2.61 11.73 1.16
C TYR A 104 -2.57 10.25 1.58
N HIS A 105 -3.42 9.41 1.00
CA HIS A 105 -3.50 8.01 1.37
C HIS A 105 -2.27 7.21 0.95
N ILE A 106 -1.76 7.43 -0.27
CA ILE A 106 -0.54 6.77 -0.75
C ILE A 106 0.63 7.12 0.18
N ILE A 107 0.77 8.40 0.53
CA ILE A 107 1.80 8.85 1.47
C ILE A 107 1.58 8.24 2.85
N TYR A 108 0.33 8.19 3.33
CA TYR A 108 -0.03 7.58 4.61
C TYR A 108 0.42 6.12 4.69
N VAL A 109 0.19 5.32 3.63
CA VAL A 109 0.61 3.92 3.55
C VAL A 109 2.13 3.80 3.67
N SER A 110 2.88 4.66 2.97
CA SER A 110 4.35 4.66 3.02
C SER A 110 4.89 4.97 4.42
N LEU A 111 4.30 5.93 5.14
CA LEU A 111 4.70 6.30 6.50
C LEU A 111 4.25 5.25 7.52
N SER A 112 3.08 4.64 7.31
CA SER A 112 2.59 3.52 8.14
C SER A 112 3.50 2.29 8.07
N ALA A 113 4.22 2.12 6.97
CA ALA A 113 5.26 1.09 6.85
C ALA A 113 6.37 1.26 7.90
N ILE A 114 6.73 2.49 8.24
CA ILE A 114 7.71 2.79 9.29
C ILE A 114 7.19 2.27 10.63
N THR A 115 5.92 2.54 10.96
CA THR A 115 5.28 2.01 12.18
C THR A 115 5.33 0.49 12.22
N LEU A 116 5.01 -0.17 11.11
CA LEU A 116 5.03 -1.64 11.03
C LEU A 116 6.44 -2.19 11.26
N THR A 117 7.45 -1.66 10.57
CA THR A 117 8.84 -2.13 10.73
C THR A 117 9.38 -1.80 12.12
N PHE A 118 9.05 -0.63 12.68
CA PHE A 118 9.41 -0.27 14.05
C PHE A 118 8.74 -1.18 15.08
N ASN A 119 7.47 -1.56 14.88
CA ASN A 119 6.78 -2.55 15.70
C ASN A 119 7.50 -3.89 15.70
N ARG A 120 7.94 -4.36 14.53
CA ARG A 120 8.72 -5.60 14.40
C ARG A 120 10.06 -5.50 15.12
N TYR A 121 10.81 -4.42 14.87
CA TYR A 121 12.08 -4.16 15.52
C TYR A 121 11.94 -4.21 17.05
N TYR A 122 10.96 -3.47 17.60
CA TYR A 122 10.74 -3.42 19.04
C TYR A 122 10.33 -4.79 19.61
N ALA A 123 9.54 -5.58 18.89
CA ALA A 123 9.16 -6.93 19.30
C ALA A 123 10.36 -7.88 19.44
N ILE A 124 11.38 -7.70 18.61
CA ILE A 124 12.59 -8.55 18.59
C ILE A 124 13.56 -8.09 19.67
N VAL A 125 13.84 -6.79 19.75
CA VAL A 125 14.86 -6.23 20.65
C VAL A 125 14.37 -6.13 22.09
N TYR A 126 13.11 -5.76 22.30
CA TYR A 126 12.56 -5.49 23.63
C TYR A 126 11.29 -6.33 23.91
N PRO A 127 11.36 -7.67 23.85
CA PRO A 127 10.18 -8.54 23.96
C PRO A 127 9.44 -8.40 25.30
N LEU A 128 10.15 -8.15 26.41
CA LEU A 128 9.57 -7.97 27.74
C LEU A 128 8.77 -6.65 27.85
N ASN A 129 9.23 -5.61 27.17
CA ASN A 129 8.60 -4.28 27.20
C ASN A 129 7.58 -4.09 26.06
N TYR A 130 7.50 -5.03 25.11
CA TYR A 130 6.66 -4.90 23.91
C TYR A 130 5.21 -4.57 24.25
N LYS A 131 4.58 -5.34 25.14
CA LYS A 131 3.18 -5.10 25.53
C LYS A 131 2.98 -3.75 26.21
N PHE A 132 3.94 -3.30 27.01
CA PHE A 132 3.85 -1.99 27.66
C PHE A 132 3.95 -0.85 26.66
N PHE A 133 4.86 -0.95 25.69
CA PHE A 133 5.07 0.11 24.70
C PHE A 133 3.95 0.15 23.64
N TRP A 134 3.53 -1.01 23.12
CA TRP A 134 2.59 -1.12 21.99
C TRP A 134 1.12 -1.27 22.39
N SER A 135 0.75 -0.95 23.63
CA SER A 135 -0.65 -1.03 24.09
C SER A 135 -1.34 0.33 24.24
N ASN A 136 -2.67 0.28 24.34
CA ASN A 136 -3.53 1.40 24.72
C ASN A 136 -3.36 2.64 23.82
N TYR A 137 -3.37 3.85 24.41
CA TYR A 137 -3.29 5.12 23.69
C TYR A 137 -1.99 5.27 22.88
N ARG A 138 -0.88 4.64 23.31
CA ARG A 138 0.41 4.70 22.60
C ARG A 138 0.33 4.04 21.24
N LEU A 139 -0.36 2.90 21.17
CA LEU A 139 -0.65 2.22 19.91
C LEU A 139 -1.44 3.13 18.97
N VAL A 140 -2.48 3.79 19.50
CA VAL A 140 -3.32 4.71 18.71
C VAL A 140 -2.48 5.87 18.16
N ILE A 141 -1.66 6.51 18.99
CA ILE A 141 -0.76 7.60 18.55
C ILE A 141 0.22 7.11 17.48
N LEU A 142 0.88 5.96 17.69
CA LEU A 142 1.82 5.37 16.74
C LEU A 142 1.16 4.88 15.45
N THR A 143 -0.17 4.75 15.43
CA THR A 143 -0.93 4.41 14.23
C THR A 143 -1.39 5.67 13.51
N ILE A 144 -1.83 6.71 14.23
CA ILE A 144 -2.42 7.93 13.65
C ILE A 144 -1.36 9.00 13.31
N TRP A 145 -0.13 8.91 13.81
CA TRP A 145 0.89 9.93 13.53
C TRP A 145 1.12 10.25 12.04
N PRO A 146 1.02 9.30 11.07
CA PRO A 146 1.16 9.66 9.67
C PRO A 146 0.05 10.62 9.23
N ALA A 147 -1.18 10.40 9.71
CA ALA A 147 -2.29 11.29 9.44
C ALA A 147 -2.06 12.70 10.00
N LEU A 148 -1.48 12.81 11.19
CA LEU A 148 -1.15 14.10 11.80
C LEU A 148 -0.10 14.86 10.99
N VAL A 149 0.93 14.17 10.51
CA VAL A 149 1.99 14.77 9.68
C VAL A 149 1.46 15.22 8.32
N LEU A 150 0.50 14.47 7.75
CA LEU A 150 -0.06 14.74 6.42
C LEU A 150 -1.26 15.69 6.43
N PHE A 151 -1.83 15.99 7.60
CA PHE A 151 -2.98 16.88 7.73
C PHE A 151 -2.81 18.25 7.05
N PRO A 152 -1.62 18.90 7.08
CA PRO A 152 -1.40 20.14 6.34
C PRO A 152 -1.62 20.02 4.83
N ILE A 153 -1.31 18.87 4.21
CA ILE A 153 -1.52 18.65 2.76
C ILE A 153 -3.01 18.75 2.43
N LEU A 154 -3.88 18.16 3.26
CA LEU A 154 -5.32 18.29 3.07
C LEU A 154 -5.78 19.75 3.17
N ILE A 155 -5.33 20.48 4.18
CA ILE A 155 -5.74 21.88 4.38
C ILE A 155 -5.25 22.80 3.25
N PHE A 156 -4.00 22.64 2.81
CA PHE A 156 -3.44 23.56 1.81
C PHE A 156 -3.95 23.30 0.39
N PHE A 157 -4.38 22.07 0.09
CA PHE A 157 -4.72 21.67 -1.28
C PHE A 157 -6.19 21.23 -1.47
N TYR A 158 -7.07 21.27 -0.46
CA TYR A 158 -8.44 20.72 -0.58
C TYR A 158 -9.27 21.23 -1.77
N ASP A 159 -9.09 22.48 -2.19
CA ASP A 159 -9.86 23.13 -3.28
C ASP A 159 -9.15 23.04 -4.65
N THR A 160 -8.19 22.12 -4.79
CA THR A 160 -7.41 21.99 -6.01
C THR A 160 -8.28 21.49 -7.16
N LYS A 161 -8.30 22.21 -8.28
CA LYS A 161 -9.01 21.77 -9.49
C LYS A 161 -8.18 20.75 -10.26
N ILE A 162 -8.84 19.67 -10.69
CA ILE A 162 -8.23 18.59 -11.43
C ILE A 162 -8.65 18.60 -12.90
N ILE A 163 -7.89 17.90 -13.73
CA ILE A 163 -8.20 17.61 -15.12
C ILE A 163 -7.71 16.21 -15.47
N PHE A 164 -8.40 15.54 -16.39
CA PHE A 164 -7.90 14.29 -16.97
C PHE A 164 -7.24 14.58 -18.32
N THR A 165 -5.99 14.18 -18.44
CA THR A 165 -5.27 14.21 -19.71
C THR A 165 -5.41 12.84 -20.37
N GLN A 166 -5.84 12.83 -21.64
CA GLN A 166 -5.97 11.61 -22.42
C GLN A 166 -4.72 11.41 -23.28
N GLU A 167 -4.19 10.18 -23.29
CA GLU A 167 -3.16 9.77 -24.23
C GLU A 167 -3.77 9.60 -25.63
N PRO A 168 -3.33 10.38 -26.64
CA PRO A 168 -4.01 10.46 -27.93
C PRO A 168 -4.17 9.12 -28.67
N GLU A 169 -3.21 8.21 -28.54
CA GLU A 169 -3.13 7.01 -29.38
C GLU A 169 -3.79 5.79 -28.74
N ILE A 170 -3.67 5.65 -27.42
CA ILE A 170 -4.13 4.45 -26.70
C ILE A 170 -5.46 4.74 -25.98
N GLY A 171 -5.71 6.01 -25.64
CA GLY A 171 -6.92 6.47 -24.97
C GLY A 171 -6.91 6.28 -23.46
N ARG A 172 -5.74 5.99 -22.85
CA ARG A 172 -5.55 5.99 -21.40
C ARG A 172 -5.75 7.40 -20.87
N MET A 173 -6.29 7.55 -19.68
CA MET A 173 -6.47 8.86 -19.04
C MET A 173 -5.74 8.90 -17.71
N ALA A 174 -5.08 10.01 -17.41
CA ALA A 174 -4.41 10.27 -16.15
C ALA A 174 -4.90 11.59 -15.58
N ILE A 175 -5.12 11.61 -14.26
CA ILE A 175 -5.51 12.79 -13.52
C ILE A 175 -4.29 13.67 -13.20
N SER A 176 -4.45 14.98 -13.32
CA SER A 176 -3.46 15.98 -12.92
C SER A 176 -4.16 17.22 -12.37
N VAL A 177 -3.41 18.08 -11.69
CA VAL A 177 -3.92 19.40 -11.29
C VAL A 177 -3.90 20.36 -12.47
N VAL A 178 -4.93 21.20 -12.59
CA VAL A 178 -5.04 22.20 -13.66
C VAL A 178 -3.89 23.21 -13.60
N VAL A 179 -3.52 23.63 -12.40
CA VAL A 179 -2.38 24.53 -12.15
C VAL A 179 -1.09 23.72 -12.08
N GLU A 180 -0.25 23.84 -13.10
CA GLU A 180 0.99 23.06 -13.26
C GLU A 180 1.94 23.20 -12.07
N GLU A 181 2.12 24.41 -11.53
CA GLU A 181 2.97 24.65 -10.36
C GLU A 181 2.50 23.87 -9.12
N ILE A 182 1.18 23.81 -8.89
CA ILE A 182 0.58 23.04 -7.79
C ILE A 182 0.77 21.55 -8.05
N ASN A 183 0.55 21.09 -9.28
CA ASN A 183 0.77 19.70 -9.69
C ASN A 183 2.21 19.27 -9.36
N LYS A 184 3.18 20.06 -9.82
CA LYS A 184 4.61 19.80 -9.61
C LYS A 184 4.96 19.77 -8.13
N LYS A 185 4.49 20.76 -7.36
CA LYS A 185 4.71 20.83 -5.91
C LYS A 185 4.15 19.60 -5.17
N LEU A 186 2.96 19.13 -5.54
CA LEU A 186 2.37 17.92 -4.95
C LEU A 186 3.20 16.67 -5.25
N TRP A 187 3.68 16.52 -6.49
CA TRP A 187 4.58 15.43 -6.86
C TRP A 187 5.90 15.49 -6.11
N GLU A 188 6.52 16.66 -5.99
CA GLU A 188 7.76 16.87 -5.24
C GLU A 188 7.59 16.53 -3.74
N ILE A 189 6.49 16.96 -3.11
CA ILE A 189 6.15 16.60 -1.73
C ILE A 189 5.99 15.09 -1.59
N THR A 190 5.20 14.46 -2.47
CA THR A 190 4.93 13.02 -2.46
C THR A 190 6.22 12.21 -2.57
N LEU A 191 7.04 12.51 -3.59
CA LEU A 191 8.33 11.88 -3.83
C LEU A 191 9.27 12.06 -2.65
N SER A 192 9.36 13.27 -2.10
CA SER A 192 10.25 13.56 -0.96
C SER A 192 9.87 12.74 0.26
N ILE A 193 8.57 12.63 0.58
CA ILE A 193 8.09 11.84 1.72
C ILE A 193 8.31 10.35 1.48
N HIS A 194 8.05 9.84 0.27
CA HIS A 194 8.28 8.43 -0.03
C HIS A 194 9.76 8.05 0.02
N ILE A 195 10.66 8.89 -0.49
CA ILE A 195 12.11 8.69 -0.38
C ILE A 195 12.53 8.68 1.09
N PHE A 196 12.03 9.63 1.88
CA PHE A 196 12.28 9.67 3.32
C PHE A 196 11.77 8.40 4.03
N ALA A 197 10.55 7.96 3.74
CA ALA A 197 9.97 6.74 4.28
C ALA A 197 10.79 5.51 3.89
N LEU A 198 11.24 5.42 2.65
CA LEU A 198 12.09 4.36 2.14
C LEU A 198 13.44 4.31 2.87
N ILE A 199 14.09 5.46 3.11
CA ILE A 199 15.37 5.53 3.84
C ILE A 199 15.18 5.02 5.27
N ILE A 200 14.19 5.53 6.00
CA ILE A 200 13.93 5.12 7.38
C ILE A 200 13.58 3.63 7.45
N ASN A 201 12.70 3.17 6.57
CA ASN A 201 12.28 1.77 6.54
C ASN A 201 13.45 0.86 6.18
N GLY A 202 14.36 1.29 5.29
CA GLY A 202 15.60 0.61 4.98
C GLY A 202 16.53 0.48 6.19
N CYS A 203 16.75 1.59 6.93
CA CYS A 203 17.53 1.59 8.16
C CYS A 203 16.95 0.62 9.20
N LEU A 204 15.64 0.68 9.46
CA LEU A 204 14.96 -0.21 10.41
C LEU A 204 15.03 -1.68 9.97
N ASN A 205 14.87 -1.98 8.68
CA ASN A 205 15.01 -3.34 8.16
C ASN A 205 16.42 -3.90 8.35
N ILE A 206 17.46 -3.08 8.11
CA ILE A 206 18.84 -3.46 8.38
C ILE A 206 19.03 -3.77 9.87
N MET A 207 18.48 -2.94 10.76
CA MET A 207 18.52 -3.17 12.21
C MET A 207 17.84 -4.49 12.59
N VAL A 208 16.63 -4.76 12.08
CA VAL A 208 15.90 -6.03 12.30
C VAL A 208 16.74 -7.23 11.87
N ILE A 209 17.34 -7.19 10.68
CA ILE A 209 18.17 -8.29 10.17
C ILE A 209 19.41 -8.50 11.05
N ARG A 210 20.07 -7.43 11.47
CA ARG A 210 21.24 -7.50 12.37
C ARG A 210 20.88 -8.14 13.69
N GLU A 211 19.77 -7.73 14.31
CA GLU A 211 19.35 -8.26 15.61
C GLU A 211 18.96 -9.75 15.54
N ILE A 212 18.27 -10.17 14.47
CA ILE A 212 17.99 -11.60 14.25
C ILE A 212 19.29 -12.39 14.11
N LYS A 213 20.28 -11.88 13.35
CA LYS A 213 21.59 -12.53 13.20
C LYS A 213 22.36 -12.59 14.53
N ASN A 214 22.29 -11.56 15.36
CA ASN A 214 22.96 -11.55 16.66
C ASN A 214 22.33 -12.58 17.62
N HIS A 215 21.00 -12.64 17.67
CA HIS A 215 20.30 -13.65 18.48
C HIS A 215 20.59 -15.09 18.04
N LEU A 216 20.79 -15.33 16.75
CA LEU A 216 21.19 -16.64 16.22
C LEU A 216 22.56 -17.09 16.73
N LYS A 217 23.52 -16.18 16.82
CA LYS A 217 24.87 -16.50 17.31
C LYS A 217 24.87 -16.85 18.80
N MET A 218 23.96 -16.26 19.58
CA MET A 218 23.93 -16.40 21.04
C MET A 218 23.07 -17.56 21.56
N ARG A 219 22.18 -18.15 20.77
CA ARG A 219 21.24 -19.19 21.24
C ARG A 219 21.25 -20.44 20.36
N THR A 220 21.90 -21.49 20.84
CA THR A 220 21.97 -22.82 20.18
C THR A 220 20.64 -23.59 20.19
N ASN A 221 19.65 -23.23 21.03
CA ASN A 221 18.49 -24.09 21.32
C ASN A 221 17.08 -23.50 21.07
N SER A 222 16.89 -22.44 20.29
CA SER A 222 15.52 -21.91 20.00
C SER A 222 15.14 -21.89 18.52
N CYS A 223 14.98 -23.07 17.92
CA CYS A 223 14.55 -23.24 16.53
C CYS A 223 13.20 -22.57 16.22
N PHE A 224 12.23 -22.61 17.15
CA PHE A 224 10.90 -22.01 16.96
C PHE A 224 10.94 -20.47 16.91
N PHE A 225 11.68 -19.84 17.84
CA PHE A 225 11.85 -18.38 17.87
C PHE A 225 12.55 -17.88 16.60
N PHE A 226 13.51 -18.65 16.09
CA PHE A 226 14.18 -18.35 14.83
C PHE A 226 13.22 -18.43 13.62
N LYS A 227 12.42 -19.49 13.50
CA LYS A 227 11.50 -19.65 12.37
C LYS A 227 10.45 -18.53 12.31
N PHE A 228 9.91 -18.12 13.45
CA PHE A 228 8.94 -17.02 13.52
C PHE A 228 9.58 -15.68 13.13
N ASN A 229 10.74 -15.34 13.70
CA ASN A 229 11.42 -14.08 13.44
C ASN A 229 11.99 -13.99 12.01
N SER A 230 12.49 -15.11 11.47
CA SER A 230 12.98 -15.18 10.08
C SER A 230 11.86 -14.91 9.08
N THR A 231 10.66 -15.47 9.32
CA THR A 231 9.50 -15.22 8.45
C THR A 231 9.04 -13.75 8.55
N MET A 232 9.07 -13.16 9.74
CA MET A 232 8.75 -11.74 9.93
C MET A 232 9.78 -10.77 9.31
N ALA A 233 11.07 -11.16 9.26
CA ALA A 233 12.08 -10.38 8.54
C ALA A 233 11.92 -10.46 7.03
N LYS A 234 11.57 -11.64 6.49
CA LYS A 234 11.21 -11.79 5.07
C LYS A 234 10.01 -10.91 4.70
N PHE A 235 9.03 -10.80 5.62
CA PHE A 235 7.90 -9.90 5.48
C PHE A 235 8.33 -8.44 5.30
N ALA A 236 9.11 -7.94 6.25
CA ALA A 236 9.56 -6.55 6.23
C ALA A 236 10.48 -6.26 5.02
N ALA A 237 11.31 -7.22 4.61
CA ALA A 237 12.16 -7.11 3.44
C ALA A 237 11.36 -7.05 2.12
N PHE A 238 10.36 -7.90 1.93
CA PHE A 238 9.52 -7.86 0.72
C PHE A 238 8.75 -6.54 0.63
N TYR A 239 8.20 -6.07 1.76
CA TYR A 239 7.53 -4.78 1.80
C TYR A 239 8.50 -3.65 1.41
N PHE A 240 9.73 -3.66 1.93
CA PHE A 240 10.77 -2.70 1.56
C PHE A 240 11.09 -2.74 0.06
N PHE A 241 11.25 -3.93 -0.54
CA PHE A 241 11.49 -4.05 -1.98
C PHE A 241 10.30 -3.56 -2.82
N SER A 242 9.07 -3.82 -2.37
CA SER A 242 7.87 -3.33 -3.05
C SER A 242 7.79 -1.80 -3.01
N LEU A 243 8.09 -1.20 -1.85
CA LEU A 243 8.18 0.26 -1.70
C LEU A 243 9.31 0.85 -2.56
N LEU A 244 10.48 0.19 -2.63
CA LEU A 244 11.59 0.61 -3.48
C LEU A 244 11.18 0.65 -4.96
N ILE A 245 10.52 -0.41 -5.45
CA ILE A 245 10.01 -0.46 -6.83
C ILE A 245 9.02 0.67 -7.06
N LEU A 246 8.09 0.88 -6.13
CA LEU A 246 7.10 1.97 -6.23
C LEU A 246 7.79 3.34 -6.36
N VAL A 247 8.75 3.66 -5.50
CA VAL A 247 9.47 4.95 -5.54
C VAL A 247 10.26 5.12 -6.84
N ILE A 248 10.90 4.06 -7.33
CA ILE A 248 11.59 4.11 -8.63
C ILE A 248 10.59 4.45 -9.76
N LEU A 249 9.43 3.81 -9.76
CA LEU A 249 8.40 4.08 -10.76
C LEU A 249 7.88 5.52 -10.66
N GLU A 250 7.66 6.07 -9.46
CA GLU A 250 7.22 7.47 -9.30
C GLU A 250 8.26 8.47 -9.81
N ILE A 251 9.54 8.25 -9.50
CA ILE A 251 10.62 9.10 -10.01
C ILE A 251 10.62 9.08 -11.54
N LEU A 252 10.46 7.89 -12.15
CA LEU A 252 10.39 7.76 -13.60
C LEU A 252 9.15 8.45 -14.17
N ILE A 253 7.97 8.26 -13.57
CA ILE A 253 6.73 8.93 -13.96
C ILE A 253 6.91 10.45 -13.96
N PHE A 254 7.42 10.99 -12.85
CA PHE A 254 7.67 12.43 -12.69
C PHE A 254 8.64 12.95 -13.76
N LEU A 255 9.79 12.28 -13.94
CA LEU A 255 10.78 12.67 -14.94
C LEU A 255 10.22 12.61 -16.37
N PHE A 256 9.43 11.60 -16.72
CA PHE A 256 8.89 11.49 -18.08
C PHE A 256 7.79 12.50 -18.35
N PHE A 257 6.92 12.81 -17.40
CA PHE A 257 5.92 13.86 -17.57
C PHE A 257 6.57 15.25 -17.63
N GLU A 258 7.55 15.55 -16.78
CA GLU A 258 8.27 16.84 -16.80
C GLU A 258 9.01 17.07 -18.13
N ASN A 259 9.55 16.00 -18.73
CA ASN A 259 10.22 16.06 -20.04
C ASN A 259 9.27 15.93 -21.24
N ASN A 260 7.95 16.11 -21.05
CA ASN A 260 6.91 15.98 -22.07
C ASN A 260 6.89 14.62 -22.80
N ASN A 261 7.46 13.57 -22.20
CA ASN A 261 7.45 12.22 -22.74
C ASN A 261 6.22 11.45 -22.23
N ILE A 262 5.05 11.92 -22.66
CA ILE A 262 3.73 11.48 -22.18
C ILE A 262 3.57 9.95 -22.30
N HIS A 263 3.95 9.37 -23.44
CA HIS A 263 3.80 7.93 -23.69
C HIS A 263 4.60 7.08 -22.69
N LEU A 264 5.84 7.46 -22.38
CA LEU A 264 6.62 6.75 -21.35
C LEU A 264 6.02 6.99 -19.96
N GLY A 265 5.60 8.21 -19.64
CA GLY A 265 4.90 8.51 -18.37
C GLY A 265 3.70 7.58 -18.14
N PHE A 266 2.84 7.43 -19.15
CA PHE A 266 1.70 6.51 -19.08
C PHE A 266 2.10 5.02 -18.98
N ASN A 267 3.19 4.59 -19.62
CA ASN A 267 3.68 3.21 -19.48
C ASN A 267 4.16 2.92 -18.06
N PHE A 268 4.90 3.85 -17.45
CA PHE A 268 5.31 3.71 -16.07
C PHE A 268 4.14 3.83 -15.10
N LEU A 269 3.14 4.67 -15.39
CA LEU A 269 1.88 4.72 -14.64
C LEU A 269 1.11 3.39 -14.72
N THR A 270 1.14 2.72 -15.87
CA THR A 270 0.56 1.38 -16.05
C THR A 270 1.26 0.36 -15.16
N LEU A 271 2.60 0.34 -15.14
CA LEU A 271 3.37 -0.55 -14.26
C LEU A 271 3.22 -0.20 -12.77
N TYR A 272 3.03 1.07 -12.46
CA TYR A 272 2.83 1.59 -11.11
C TYR A 272 1.59 0.99 -10.45
N THR A 273 0.49 0.78 -11.20
CA THR A 273 -0.72 0.11 -10.66
C THR A 273 -0.42 -1.28 -10.09
N PHE A 274 0.48 -2.05 -10.71
CA PHE A 274 0.89 -3.35 -10.18
C PHE A 274 1.74 -3.21 -8.92
N ALA A 275 2.66 -2.25 -8.86
CA ALA A 275 3.47 -2.01 -7.66
C ALA A 275 2.59 -1.59 -6.46
N GLN A 276 1.58 -0.75 -6.69
CA GLN A 276 0.59 -0.41 -5.67
C GLN A 276 -0.21 -1.64 -5.22
N SER A 277 -0.70 -2.47 -6.16
CA SER A 277 -1.41 -3.71 -5.81
C SER A 277 -0.55 -4.63 -4.94
N LEU A 278 0.74 -4.77 -5.27
CA LEU A 278 1.67 -5.53 -4.45
C LEU A 278 1.75 -4.98 -3.04
N ILE A 279 1.95 -3.68 -2.85
CA ILE A 279 2.09 -3.09 -1.50
C ILE A 279 0.82 -3.29 -0.67
N VAL A 280 -0.35 -3.04 -1.25
CA VAL A 280 -1.61 -3.07 -0.50
C VAL A 280 -2.01 -4.50 -0.15
N PHE A 281 -1.99 -5.40 -1.13
CA PHE A 281 -2.43 -6.78 -0.89
C PHE A 281 -1.36 -7.64 -0.23
N TYR A 282 -0.10 -7.22 -0.16
CA TYR A 282 0.94 -8.03 0.45
C TYR A 282 0.70 -8.32 1.94
N SER A 283 0.29 -7.30 2.70
CA SER A 283 0.07 -7.41 4.15
C SER A 283 -0.85 -8.58 4.56
N PRO A 284 -2.08 -8.70 4.02
CA PRO A 284 -2.99 -9.80 4.38
C PRO A 284 -2.47 -11.18 3.95
N TYR A 285 -1.92 -11.29 2.74
CA TYR A 285 -1.36 -12.56 2.26
C TYR A 285 -0.19 -13.01 3.12
N ALA A 286 0.72 -12.10 3.43
CA ALA A 286 1.83 -12.42 4.29
C ALA A 286 1.37 -12.76 5.71
N LEU A 287 0.36 -12.09 6.27
CA LEU A 287 -0.15 -12.46 7.59
C LEU A 287 -0.62 -13.93 7.63
N ILE A 288 -1.35 -14.36 6.59
CA ILE A 288 -1.84 -15.75 6.46
C ILE A 288 -0.67 -16.73 6.29
N ILE A 289 0.29 -16.41 5.41
CA ILE A 289 1.43 -17.28 5.08
C ILE A 289 2.41 -17.39 6.26
N THR A 290 2.63 -16.29 6.98
CA THR A 290 3.63 -16.23 8.06
C THR A 290 3.10 -16.75 9.39
N ASN A 291 1.78 -16.65 9.63
CA ASN A 291 1.14 -17.11 10.84
C ASN A 291 0.21 -18.30 10.54
N ASN A 292 0.80 -19.49 10.47
CA ASN A 292 0.09 -20.74 10.16
C ASN A 292 -1.17 -20.98 11.01
N GLU A 293 -1.16 -20.58 12.29
CA GLU A 293 -2.33 -20.75 13.16
C GLU A 293 -3.47 -19.81 12.78
N VAL A 294 -3.14 -18.54 12.49
CA VAL A 294 -4.11 -17.57 11.98
C VAL A 294 -4.63 -18.02 10.62
N GLY A 295 -3.76 -18.46 9.71
CA GLY A 295 -4.15 -18.99 8.41
C GLY A 295 -5.11 -20.17 8.53
N LYS A 296 -4.75 -21.21 9.30
CA LYS A 296 -5.61 -22.39 9.52
C LYS A 296 -6.98 -22.01 10.10
N LYS A 297 -7.02 -21.15 11.13
CA LYS A 297 -8.28 -20.68 11.71
C LYS A 297 -9.11 -19.86 10.72
N PHE A 298 -8.46 -18.99 9.94
CA PHE A 298 -9.11 -18.18 8.92
C PHE A 298 -9.76 -19.07 7.86
N PHE A 299 -9.01 -20.00 7.27
CA PHE A 299 -9.52 -20.91 6.24
C PHE A 299 -10.60 -21.85 6.76
N LYS A 300 -10.51 -22.27 8.02
CA LYS A 300 -11.59 -23.00 8.70
C LYS A 300 -12.85 -22.14 8.84
N THR A 301 -12.70 -20.87 9.15
CA THR A 301 -13.83 -19.93 9.33
C THR A 301 -14.58 -19.69 8.02
N ILE A 302 -13.87 -19.65 6.88
CA ILE A 302 -14.48 -19.49 5.56
C ILE A 302 -14.86 -20.83 4.88
N GLY A 303 -14.69 -21.96 5.57
CA GLY A 303 -15.13 -23.28 5.08
C GLY A 303 -14.23 -23.93 4.04
N ILE A 304 -12.99 -23.45 3.85
CA ILE A 304 -12.06 -23.92 2.80
C ILE A 304 -11.01 -24.90 3.37
N GLU A 305 -11.14 -25.33 4.63
CA GLU A 305 -10.20 -26.23 5.32
C GLU A 305 -9.85 -27.51 4.53
N LYS A 306 -10.79 -28.01 3.71
CA LYS A 306 -10.60 -29.22 2.88
C LYS A 306 -9.54 -29.06 1.77
N PHE A 307 -9.23 -27.83 1.34
CA PHE A 307 -8.27 -27.55 0.27
C PHE A 307 -6.83 -27.32 0.79
N LEU A 308 -6.61 -27.44 2.10
CA LEU A 308 -5.32 -27.17 2.76
C LEU A 308 -4.64 -28.41 3.34
N LYS A 309 -5.25 -29.59 3.16
CA LYS A 309 -4.65 -30.88 3.48
C LYS A 309 -3.73 -31.31 2.34
#